data_AF-A0A7S0RTS8-F1
#
_entry.id   AF-A0A7S0RTS8-F1
#
_cell.length_a   1.000
_cell.length_b   1.000
_cell.length_c   1.000
_cell.angle_alpha   90.00
_cell.angle_beta   90.00
_cell.angle_gamma   90.00
#
_symmetry.space_group_name_H-M   'P 1'
#
loop_
_entity.id
_entity.type
_entity.pdbx_description
1 polymer ?
#
loop_
_entity_poly.entity_id
_entity_poly.type
_entity_poly.pdbx_seq_one_letter_code
_entity_poly.pdbx_strand_id
1 'polypeptide(L)'
;MGTGGSAQVQRKLTPAAAPATASSSVRTARAVGVLASFVASGLIHEYMCWAALGAAHGTQLLFFTLHGVAAVAERALCVAPNRAATVLFCVLTCPLFVWPWVLAGYVYRFPSPLPALVHWWAAL
;
A
#
# COMPACT_ATOMS: atom_id res chain seq x y z
N MET A 1 -3.31 -26.53 -65.18
CA MET A 1 -2.39 -25.40 -65.43
C MET A 1 -3.06 -24.13 -64.96
N GLY A 2 -2.46 -23.44 -63.99
CA GLY A 2 -3.00 -22.26 -63.32
C GLY A 2 -2.07 -21.87 -62.17
N THR A 3 -0.95 -21.25 -62.52
CA THR A 3 0.09 -20.69 -61.65
C THR A 3 -0.17 -19.20 -61.39
N GLY A 4 0.10 -18.74 -60.17
CA GLY A 4 0.12 -17.32 -59.79
C GLY A 4 -0.51 -17.17 -58.41
N GLY A 5 0.26 -17.02 -57.33
CA GLY A 5 0.81 -15.71 -56.96
C GLY A 5 -0.28 -14.94 -56.18
N SER A 6 -0.06 -14.30 -55.06
CA SER A 6 1.15 -13.78 -54.46
C SER A 6 0.78 -13.28 -53.06
N ALA A 7 1.61 -13.62 -52.07
CA ALA A 7 2.30 -12.63 -51.23
C ALA A 7 1.53 -11.57 -50.41
N GLN A 8 0.21 -11.64 -50.24
CA GLN A 8 -0.55 -10.83 -49.27
C GLN A 8 -1.61 -11.74 -48.69
N VAL A 9 -1.65 -12.15 -47.43
CA VAL A 9 -1.90 -11.33 -46.24
C VAL A 9 -1.21 -12.02 -45.04
N GLN A 10 0.04 -12.45 -45.19
CA GLN A 10 0.95 -12.52 -44.04
C GLN A 10 1.44 -11.10 -43.76
N ARG A 11 0.51 -10.23 -43.36
CA ARG A 11 0.86 -9.01 -42.64
C ARG A 11 1.33 -9.49 -41.27
N LYS A 12 2.57 -9.97 -41.25
CA LYS A 12 3.41 -10.11 -40.08
C LYS A 12 3.38 -8.73 -39.44
N LEU A 13 2.42 -8.53 -38.54
CA LEU A 13 2.40 -7.43 -37.61
C LEU A 13 3.64 -7.67 -36.76
N THR A 14 4.78 -7.19 -37.27
CA THR A 14 5.91 -6.82 -36.44
C THR A 14 5.28 -6.04 -35.30
N PRO A 15 5.38 -6.50 -34.05
CA PRO A 15 5.01 -5.66 -32.93
C PRO A 15 5.93 -4.45 -33.08
N ALA A 16 5.38 -3.32 -33.52
CA ALA A 16 6.07 -2.05 -33.43
C ALA A 16 6.54 -1.97 -32.00
N ALA A 17 7.85 -1.92 -31.80
CA ALA A 17 8.45 -1.88 -30.47
C ALA A 17 7.80 -0.71 -29.73
N ALA A 18 6.86 -1.01 -28.84
CA ALA A 18 6.26 0.00 -27.99
C ALA A 18 7.41 0.70 -27.26
N PRO A 19 7.46 2.04 -27.28
CA PRO A 19 8.63 2.75 -26.77
C PRO A 19 8.82 2.39 -25.30
N ALA A 20 10.05 2.04 -24.91
CA ALA A 20 10.42 1.65 -23.54
C ALA A 20 10.01 2.69 -22.48
N THR A 21 9.67 3.91 -22.90
CA THR A 21 9.15 5.00 -22.08
C THR A 21 7.70 4.79 -21.61
N ALA A 22 6.87 4.09 -22.39
CA ALA A 22 5.50 3.79 -22.00
C ALA A 22 5.47 2.74 -20.86
N SER A 23 6.36 1.76 -20.91
CA SER A 23 6.47 0.73 -19.88
C SER A 23 7.11 1.23 -18.59
N SER A 24 8.05 2.20 -18.67
CA SER A 24 8.61 2.86 -17.50
C SER A 24 7.59 3.76 -16.80
N SER A 25 6.79 4.54 -17.55
CA SER A 25 5.71 5.37 -17.00
C SER A 25 4.67 4.54 -16.23
N VAL A 26 4.23 3.41 -16.80
CA VAL A 26 3.28 2.50 -16.13
C VAL A 26 3.88 1.90 -14.84
N ARG A 27 5.17 1.54 -14.87
CA ARG A 27 5.86 1.02 -13.68
C ARG A 27 5.95 2.06 -12.57
N THR A 28 6.31 3.30 -12.93
CA THR A 28 6.37 4.42 -11.98
C THR A 28 4.99 4.74 -11.42
N ALA A 29 3.96 4.85 -12.26
CA ALA A 29 2.59 5.10 -11.82
C ALA A 29 2.10 4.01 -10.85
N ARG A 30 2.41 2.74 -11.13
CA ARG A 30 2.10 1.62 -10.22
C ARG A 30 2.85 1.73 -8.90
N ALA A 31 4.13 2.08 -8.92
CA ALA A 31 4.93 2.25 -7.70
C ALA A 31 4.39 3.40 -6.84
N VAL A 32 4.06 4.54 -7.47
CA VAL A 32 3.41 5.68 -6.80
C VAL A 32 2.07 5.28 -6.21
N GLY A 33 1.23 4.54 -6.94
CA GLY A 33 -0.06 4.06 -6.44
C GLY A 33 0.08 3.14 -5.22
N VAL A 34 1.06 2.22 -5.24
CA VAL A 34 1.36 1.38 -4.08
C VAL A 34 1.80 2.25 -2.90
N LEU A 35 2.77 3.14 -3.09
CA LEU A 35 3.27 3.97 -2.01
C LEU A 35 2.16 4.88 -1.43
N ALA A 36 1.34 5.48 -2.29
CA ALA A 36 0.20 6.29 -1.90
C ALA A 36 -0.81 5.51 -1.06
N SER A 37 -1.11 4.25 -1.41
CA SER A 37 -2.02 3.41 -0.63
C SER A 37 -1.49 3.12 0.78
N PHE A 38 -0.18 2.87 0.91
CA PHE A 38 0.46 2.67 2.21
C PHE A 38 0.47 3.97 3.03
N VAL A 39 0.83 5.10 2.43
CA VAL A 39 0.80 6.41 3.11
C VAL A 39 -0.62 6.74 3.58
N ALA A 40 -1.63 6.55 2.74
CA ALA A 40 -3.03 6.75 3.11
C ALA A 40 -3.45 5.85 4.28
N SER A 41 -3.08 4.56 4.24
CA SER A 41 -3.34 3.63 5.35
C SER A 41 -2.64 4.07 6.64
N GLY A 42 -1.40 4.55 6.56
CA GLY A 42 -0.66 5.08 7.69
C GLY A 42 -1.31 6.31 8.30
N LEU A 43 -1.78 7.26 7.47
CA LEU A 43 -2.53 8.43 7.93
C LEU A 43 -3.84 8.04 8.62
N ILE A 44 -4.57 7.05 8.10
CA ILE A 44 -5.80 6.56 8.72
C ILE A 44 -5.50 5.96 10.10
N HIS A 45 -4.47 5.11 10.22
CA HIS A 45 -4.11 4.51 11.50
C HIS A 45 -3.60 5.56 12.50
N GLU A 46 -2.82 6.53 12.04
CA GLU A 46 -2.36 7.64 12.86
C GLU A 46 -3.54 8.47 13.36
N TYR A 47 -4.52 8.74 12.50
CA TYR A 47 -5.78 9.39 12.88
C TYR A 47 -6.57 8.57 13.90
N MET A 48 -6.64 7.24 13.73
CA MET A 48 -7.30 6.35 14.69
C MET A 48 -6.58 6.37 16.05
N CYS A 49 -5.24 6.34 16.07
CA CYS A 49 -4.47 6.47 17.30
C CYS A 49 -4.70 7.84 17.96
N TRP A 50 -4.74 8.92 17.19
CA TRP A 50 -5.07 10.24 17.71
C TRP A 50 -6.48 10.29 18.28
N ALA A 51 -7.48 9.75 17.57
CA ALA A 51 -8.87 9.71 18.02
C ALA A 51 -9.06 8.87 19.28
N ALA A 52 -8.31 7.76 19.42
CA ALA A 52 -8.42 6.84 20.54
C ALA A 52 -7.58 7.28 21.76
N LEU A 53 -6.38 7.81 21.54
CA LEU A 53 -5.35 8.03 22.55
C LEU A 53 -5.05 9.53 22.79
N GLY A 54 -5.61 10.43 21.97
CA GLY A 54 -5.39 11.87 22.05
C GLY A 54 -4.06 12.35 21.47
N ALA A 55 -3.26 11.48 20.86
CA ALA A 55 -1.93 11.81 20.36
C ALA A 55 -1.58 11.10 19.04
N ALA A 56 -0.96 11.86 18.13
CA ALA A 56 -0.34 11.35 16.91
C ALA A 56 1.19 11.39 17.07
N HIS A 57 1.82 10.22 17.05
CA HIS A 57 3.27 10.05 17.23
C HIS A 57 4.02 9.86 15.91
N GLY A 58 3.29 9.68 14.80
CA GLY A 58 3.83 9.43 13.47
C GLY A 58 4.34 8.00 13.26
N THR A 59 4.27 7.12 14.27
CA THR A 59 4.81 5.76 14.18
C THR A 59 3.98 4.86 13.28
N GLN A 60 2.66 5.08 13.17
CA GLN A 60 1.81 4.34 12.25
C GLN A 60 2.11 4.74 10.81
N LEU A 61 2.21 6.05 10.57
CA LEU A 61 2.60 6.56 9.26
C LEU A 61 3.97 6.02 8.83
N LEU A 62 4.94 6.01 9.74
CA LEU A 62 6.27 5.45 9.48
C LEU A 62 6.21 3.94 9.18
N PHE A 63 5.47 3.16 9.97
CA PHE A 63 5.30 1.72 9.77
C PHE A 63 4.79 1.41 8.36
N PHE A 64 3.69 2.03 7.95
CA PHE A 64 3.14 1.77 6.61
C PHE A 64 4.04 2.29 5.50
N THR A 65 4.68 3.44 5.67
CA THR A 65 5.61 3.99 4.66
C THR A 65 6.79 3.05 4.43
N LEU A 66 7.40 2.51 5.49
CA LEU A 66 8.48 1.53 5.37
C LEU A 66 8.05 0.26 4.61
N HIS A 67 6.84 -0.25 4.89
CA HIS A 67 6.29 -1.41 4.18
C HIS A 67 5.99 -1.09 2.70
N GLY A 68 5.48 0.10 2.41
CA GLY A 68 5.25 0.55 1.04
C GLY A 68 6.55 0.64 0.24
N VAL A 69 7.59 1.23 0.83
CA VAL A 69 8.94 1.28 0.22
C VAL A 69 9.50 -0.12 0.02
N ALA A 70 9.41 -1.00 1.02
CA ALA A 70 9.87 -2.38 0.90
C ALA A 70 9.14 -3.14 -0.22
N ALA A 71 7.82 -2.99 -0.33
CA ALA A 71 7.01 -3.61 -1.38
C ALA A 71 7.34 -3.08 -2.78
N VAL A 72 7.67 -1.80 -2.92
CA VAL A 72 8.13 -1.22 -4.19
C VAL A 72 9.54 -1.72 -4.52
N ALA A 73 10.45 -1.75 -3.54
CA ALA A 73 11.83 -2.20 -3.72
C ALA A 73 11.91 -3.68 -4.11
N GLU A 74 11.14 -4.56 -3.46
CA GLU A 74 11.06 -5.99 -3.79
C GLU A 74 10.69 -6.19 -5.27
N ARG A 75 9.71 -5.42 -5.77
CA ARG A 75 9.30 -5.46 -7.18
C ARG A 75 10.31 -4.84 -8.12
N ALA A 76 11.02 -3.79 -7.70
CA ALA A 76 11.99 -3.10 -8.54
C ALA A 76 13.29 -3.89 -8.71
N LEU A 77 13.73 -4.60 -7.67
CA LEU A 77 14.98 -5.37 -7.65
C LEU A 77 14.83 -6.76 -8.27
N CYS A 78 13.62 -7.16 -8.69
CA CYS A 78 13.33 -8.51 -9.23
C CYS A 78 13.85 -9.64 -8.33
N VAL A 79 13.89 -9.41 -7.01
CA VAL A 79 14.38 -10.40 -6.04
C VAL A 79 13.28 -11.43 -5.85
N ALA A 80 13.64 -12.71 -5.88
CA ALA A 80 12.69 -13.77 -5.54
C ALA A 80 12.19 -13.55 -4.10
N PRO A 81 10.88 -13.68 -3.83
CA PRO A 81 10.32 -13.38 -2.52
C PRO A 81 10.97 -14.27 -1.46
N ASN A 82 11.82 -13.67 -0.61
CA ASN A 82 12.45 -14.35 0.51
C ASN A 82 11.52 -14.24 1.72
N ARG A 83 10.65 -15.23 1.87
CA ARG A 83 9.66 -15.27 2.96
C ARG A 83 10.28 -15.06 4.34
N ALA A 84 11.47 -15.59 4.59
CA ALA A 84 12.14 -15.41 5.87
C ALA A 84 12.55 -13.95 6.09
N ALA A 85 13.07 -13.27 5.07
CA ALA A 85 13.39 -11.85 5.13
C ALA A 85 12.13 -10.99 5.28
N THR A 86 11.04 -11.31 4.58
CA THR A 86 9.75 -10.63 4.74
C THR A 86 9.21 -10.79 6.15
N VAL A 87 9.19 -12.02 6.68
CA VAL A 87 8.74 -12.29 8.06
C VAL A 87 9.61 -11.54 9.06
N LEU A 88 10.93 -11.59 8.91
CA LEU A 88 11.87 -10.89 9.78
C LEU A 88 11.60 -9.38 9.74
N PHE A 89 11.43 -8.80 8.56
CA PHE A 89 11.10 -7.39 8.39
C PHE A 89 9.78 -7.02 9.09
N CYS A 90 8.72 -7.82 8.91
CA CYS A 90 7.43 -7.62 9.59
C CYS A 90 7.58 -7.69 11.12
N VAL A 91 8.32 -8.69 11.64
CA VAL A 91 8.54 -8.85 13.08
C VAL A 91 9.31 -7.65 13.64
N LEU A 92 10.36 -7.18 12.95
CA LEU A 92 11.19 -6.06 13.41
C LEU A 92 10.46 -4.72 13.36
N THR A 93 9.51 -4.54 12.44
CA THR A 93 8.72 -3.32 12.31
C THR A 93 7.43 -3.34 13.14
N CYS A 94 6.98 -4.50 13.58
CA CYS A 94 5.80 -4.69 14.44
C CYS A 94 5.75 -3.76 15.67
N PRO A 95 6.87 -3.52 16.40
CA PRO A 95 6.88 -2.57 17.49
C PRO A 95 6.41 -1.16 17.09
N LEU A 96 6.73 -0.67 15.88
CA LEU A 96 6.27 0.66 15.43
C LEU A 96 4.73 0.77 15.39
N PHE A 97 4.06 -0.34 15.07
CA PHE A 97 2.61 -0.42 15.03
C PHE A 97 2.01 -0.54 16.43
N VAL A 98 2.63 -1.31 17.33
CA VAL A 98 2.09 -1.59 18.66
C VAL A 98 2.51 -0.55 19.71
N TRP A 99 3.57 0.21 19.47
CA TRP A 99 4.15 1.12 20.46
C TRP A 99 3.22 2.22 20.97
N PRO A 100 2.44 2.94 20.13
CA PRO A 100 1.53 3.98 20.63
C PRO A 100 0.50 3.45 21.63
N TRP A 101 0.04 2.22 21.37
CA TRP A 101 -0.91 1.49 22.19
C TRP A 101 -0.29 1.08 23.54
N VAL A 102 0.97 0.65 23.54
CA VAL A 102 1.71 0.35 24.78
C VAL A 102 1.96 1.62 25.60
N LEU A 103 2.38 2.71 24.96
CA LEU A 103 2.65 4.00 25.63
C LEU A 103 1.40 4.63 26.23
N ALA A 104 0.27 4.53 25.55
CA ALA A 104 -1.01 4.97 26.10
C ALA A 104 -1.50 4.10 27.27
N GLY A 105 -0.70 3.08 27.65
CA GLY A 105 -0.92 2.27 28.84
C GLY A 105 -2.24 1.53 28.73
N TYR A 106 -2.41 0.70 27.69
CA TYR A 106 -3.56 -0.18 27.40
C TYR A 106 -4.01 -1.02 28.61
N VAL A 107 -4.53 -0.36 29.64
CA VAL A 107 -5.50 -0.88 30.56
C VAL A 107 -6.77 -0.88 29.73
N TYR A 108 -7.35 -2.06 29.52
CA TYR A 108 -8.66 -2.26 28.89
C TYR A 108 -9.78 -1.47 29.62
N ARG A 109 -9.79 -0.14 29.49
CA ARG A 109 -10.95 0.69 29.76
C ARG A 109 -11.44 1.15 28.40
N PHE A 110 -12.25 0.30 27.77
CA PHE A 110 -13.22 0.78 26.80
C PHE A 110 -13.89 2.01 27.42
N PRO A 111 -13.82 3.19 26.80
CA PRO A 111 -14.69 4.28 27.18
C PRO A 111 -16.12 3.75 27.08
N SER A 112 -16.88 3.93 28.15
CA SER A 112 -18.34 3.76 28.16
C SER A 112 -18.96 4.33 26.87
N PRO A 113 -20.06 3.74 26.38
CA PRO A 113 -20.64 4.07 25.07
C PRO A 113 -20.76 5.58 24.94
N LEU A 114 -20.19 6.12 23.86
CA LEU A 114 -20.21 7.54 23.47
C LEU A 114 -21.58 8.14 23.83
N PRO A 115 -21.72 8.91 24.93
CA PRO A 115 -23.01 9.48 25.24
C PRO A 115 -23.43 10.48 24.16
N ALA A 116 -22.48 11.09 23.44
CA ALA A 116 -22.69 12.26 22.60
C ALA A 116 -23.38 12.06 21.23
N LEU A 117 -23.46 10.82 20.72
CA LEU A 117 -24.04 10.57 19.38
C LEU A 117 -25.45 9.98 19.40
N VAL A 118 -25.95 9.51 20.54
CA VAL A 118 -27.32 8.97 20.64
C VAL A 118 -28.38 10.08 20.67
N HIS A 119 -28.05 11.30 21.11
CA HIS A 119 -29.04 12.40 21.14
C HIS A 119 -29.28 13.08 19.78
N TRP A 120 -28.39 12.92 18.79
CA TRP A 120 -28.58 13.53 17.47
C TRP A 120 -29.63 12.81 16.60
N TRP A 121 -29.90 11.53 16.85
CA TRP A 121 -30.89 10.75 16.09
C TRP A 121 -32.33 10.89 16.60
N ALA A 122 -32.53 11.44 17.80
CA ALA A 122 -33.86 11.64 18.39
C ALA A 122 -34.49 13.01 18.03
N ALA A 123 -33.80 13.82 17.23
CA ALA A 123 -34.23 15.15 16.81
C ALA A 123 -34.52 15.26 15.29
N LEU A 124 -34.61 14.12 14.59
CA LEU A 124 -35.09 13.97 13.22
C LEU A 124 -36.34 13.10 13.21
#